data_AF-A0A0H2L7B6-F1
#
_entry.id   AF-A0A0H2L7B6-F1
#
_cell.length_a   1.000
_cell.length_b   1.000
_cell.length_c   1.000
_cell.angle_alpha   90.00
_cell.angle_beta   90.00
_cell.angle_gamma   90.00
#
_symmetry.space_group_name_H-M   'P 1'
#
loop_
_entity.id
_entity.type
_entity.pdbx_description
1 polymer ?
#
loop_
_entity_poly.entity_id
_entity_poly.type
_entity_poly.pdbx_seq_one_letter_code
_entity_poly.pdbx_strand_id
1 'polypeptide(L)'
;MPADHAPTRPLPTSGGSGTRPLPATPPVLPPTPSGAPYPPAAPPPPAPYPPAGTYPPGASHPPAPQPAPRPLPTVEADGPSTASRVVAAVVAALAVACAWLVWRFFVDTFAGQMLERAAFDGAVTGQGELWAVAKPVLDTVSVAFVVGGLGAAMGIALLRRRWGLAVQVAFLVVGANVTTQLVKHSLLGREELIGGWHWENSLPSGHTTVAGSVAAALLLVVPRAARPLVVVLGGAYTAATGVSTLVGQWHRPSDVVAAVLVVLAWAALVCAFTPRSALDPGAGASPGSTVMAVLLLLGAGAAGVAAALALRATPATWDTTAAQEVTAYAGGVAGVLAVTAAAFAVLLLVRQSTARPDARPVRR
;
A
#
# COMPACT_ATOMS: atom_id res chain seq x y z
N MET A 1 60.45 7.53 -20.35
CA MET A 1 61.16 8.64 -21.02
C MET A 1 60.27 9.87 -20.98
N PRO A 2 60.77 11.00 -20.45
CA PRO A 2 60.08 12.28 -20.42
C PRO A 2 60.43 13.13 -21.66
N ALA A 3 59.93 14.37 -21.68
CA ALA A 3 60.33 15.47 -22.55
C ALA A 3 59.65 15.45 -23.95
N ASP A 4 59.27 16.55 -24.59
CA ASP A 4 59.77 17.93 -24.57
C ASP A 4 58.64 18.84 -25.10
N HIS A 5 58.34 19.98 -24.46
CA HIS A 5 58.93 21.30 -24.76
C HIS A 5 58.72 21.75 -26.22
N ALA A 6 57.79 22.67 -26.49
CA ALA A 6 57.94 24.13 -26.37
C ALA A 6 58.04 24.78 -27.80
N PRO A 7 58.36 26.07 -27.97
CA PRO A 7 57.37 27.11 -28.31
C PRO A 7 57.77 27.96 -29.56
N THR A 8 56.86 28.74 -30.14
CA THR A 8 57.28 29.86 -31.04
C THR A 8 56.38 31.09 -30.95
N ARG A 9 56.97 32.15 -30.37
CA ARG A 9 56.77 33.61 -30.52
C ARG A 9 56.98 34.08 -32.00
N PRO A 10 56.96 35.40 -32.38
CA PRO A 10 56.04 36.53 -32.09
C PRO A 10 55.79 37.53 -33.29
N LEU A 11 54.88 38.52 -33.07
CA LEU A 11 54.85 39.94 -33.57
C LEU A 11 54.55 40.26 -35.07
N PRO A 12 54.23 41.52 -35.50
CA PRO A 12 53.72 42.73 -34.81
C PRO A 12 52.67 43.61 -35.60
N THR A 13 52.28 44.72 -34.96
CA THR A 13 51.90 46.07 -35.50
C THR A 13 50.43 46.44 -35.69
N SER A 14 49.97 47.37 -34.84
CA SER A 14 49.65 48.77 -35.17
C SER A 14 49.05 49.39 -33.89
N GLY A 15 49.66 50.38 -33.24
CA GLY A 15 49.84 51.73 -33.77
C GLY A 15 48.61 52.57 -33.38
N GLY A 16 48.73 53.38 -32.32
CA GLY A 16 47.62 54.23 -31.88
C GLY A 16 47.85 54.89 -30.53
N SER A 17 48.67 55.94 -30.52
CA SER A 17 48.83 56.90 -29.43
C SER A 17 47.54 57.68 -29.17
N GLY A 18 47.13 57.78 -27.90
CA GLY A 18 46.04 58.67 -27.50
C GLY A 18 45.81 58.62 -25.99
N THR A 19 46.30 59.64 -25.30
CA THR A 19 46.16 59.87 -23.85
C THR A 19 44.69 59.87 -23.43
N ARG A 20 44.31 58.96 -22.52
CA ARG A 20 42.97 58.92 -21.90
C ARG A 20 43.01 59.64 -20.54
N PRO A 21 42.23 60.71 -20.33
CA PRO A 21 42.07 61.33 -19.01
C PRO A 21 41.30 60.39 -18.06
N LEU A 22 41.62 60.45 -16.76
CA LEU A 22 40.86 59.80 -15.70
C LEU A 22 39.39 60.30 -15.72
N PRO A 23 38.39 59.42 -15.60
CA PRO A 23 37.00 59.86 -15.50
C PRO A 23 36.75 60.52 -14.14
N ALA A 24 36.27 61.76 -14.18
CA ALA A 24 35.74 62.50 -13.06
C ALA A 24 34.55 61.75 -12.43
N THR A 25 34.56 61.68 -11.10
CA THR A 25 33.42 61.24 -10.29
C THR A 25 32.21 62.15 -10.54
N PRO A 26 31.03 61.62 -10.93
CA PRO A 26 29.82 62.43 -11.03
C PRO A 26 29.29 62.81 -9.64
N PRO A 27 28.61 63.97 -9.52
CA PRO A 27 28.07 64.44 -8.25
C PRO A 27 26.90 63.58 -7.76
N VAL A 28 26.82 63.39 -6.45
CA VAL A 28 25.73 62.73 -5.72
C VAL A 28 24.47 63.56 -5.85
N LEU A 29 23.41 62.98 -6.45
CA LEU A 29 22.07 63.57 -6.48
C LEU A 29 21.40 63.43 -5.09
N PRO A 30 20.64 64.45 -4.62
CA PRO A 30 19.85 64.32 -3.40
C PRO A 30 18.72 63.29 -3.59
N PRO A 31 18.29 62.61 -2.50
CA PRO A 31 17.28 61.56 -2.58
C PRO A 31 15.91 62.13 -3.00
N THR A 32 15.28 61.46 -3.96
CA THR A 32 13.87 61.64 -4.32
C THR A 32 12.96 61.33 -3.12
N PRO A 33 11.90 62.12 -2.86
CA PRO A 33 10.93 61.76 -1.83
C PRO A 33 10.26 60.44 -2.20
N SER A 34 10.38 59.46 -1.31
CA SER A 34 9.65 58.20 -1.36
C SER A 34 8.14 58.49 -1.39
N GLY A 35 7.46 58.10 -2.46
CA GLY A 35 6.01 58.14 -2.53
C GLY A 35 5.42 57.31 -1.39
N ALA A 36 4.66 57.95 -0.50
CA ALA A 36 3.80 57.24 0.43
C ALA A 36 2.73 56.46 -0.36
N PRO A 37 2.34 55.25 0.07
CA PRO A 37 1.19 54.57 -0.52
C PRO A 37 -0.06 55.42 -0.27
N TYR A 38 -0.79 55.76 -1.32
CA TYR A 38 -2.13 56.33 -1.17
C TYR A 38 -3.00 55.34 -0.37
N PRO A 39 -3.80 55.81 0.61
CA PRO A 39 -4.80 54.94 1.23
C PRO A 39 -5.82 54.52 0.16
N PRO A 40 -6.38 53.29 0.24
CA PRO A 40 -7.42 52.88 -0.68
C PRO A 40 -8.60 53.85 -0.60
N ALA A 41 -9.10 54.26 -1.77
CA ALA A 41 -10.24 55.17 -1.87
C ALA A 41 -11.41 54.63 -1.04
N ALA A 42 -11.97 55.47 -0.18
CA ALA A 42 -13.18 55.14 0.56
C ALA A 42 -14.31 54.81 -0.42
N PRO A 43 -15.14 53.77 -0.14
CA PRO A 43 -16.30 53.48 -0.96
C PRO A 43 -17.24 54.70 -1.01
N PRO A 44 -17.92 54.95 -2.14
CA PRO A 44 -18.86 56.06 -2.24
C PRO A 44 -19.96 55.91 -1.17
N PRO A 45 -20.47 57.03 -0.62
CA PRO A 45 -21.58 56.98 0.32
C PRO A 45 -22.81 56.33 -0.34
N PRO A 46 -23.65 55.61 0.42
CA PRO A 46 -24.89 55.06 -0.11
C PRO A 46 -25.78 56.18 -0.65
N ALA A 47 -26.49 55.90 -1.74
CA ALA A 47 -27.45 56.83 -2.33
C ALA A 47 -28.45 57.31 -1.26
N PRO A 48 -28.85 58.59 -1.25
CA PRO A 48 -29.87 59.09 -0.34
C PRO A 48 -31.15 58.26 -0.47
N TYR A 49 -31.71 57.81 0.66
CA TYR A 49 -33.01 57.17 0.68
C TYR A 49 -34.04 58.09 0.02
N PRO A 50 -34.93 57.57 -0.86
CA PRO A 50 -36.00 58.38 -1.40
C PRO A 50 -36.89 58.92 -0.26
N PRO A 51 -37.45 60.13 -0.40
CA PRO A 51 -38.27 60.74 0.65
C PRO A 51 -39.45 59.83 1.00
N ALA A 52 -39.70 59.68 2.30
CA ALA A 52 -40.80 58.90 2.84
C ALA A 52 -42.14 59.54 2.44
N GLY A 53 -42.75 59.06 1.37
CA GLY A 53 -44.09 59.48 0.99
C GLY A 53 -44.38 59.23 -0.48
N THR A 54 -44.81 58.01 -0.80
CA THR A 54 -45.82 57.64 -1.82
C THR A 54 -45.64 56.17 -2.20
N TYR A 55 -46.09 55.25 -1.34
CA TYR A 55 -46.38 53.89 -1.79
C TYR A 55 -47.90 53.72 -1.85
N PRO A 56 -48.48 53.29 -2.98
CA PRO A 56 -49.88 52.90 -3.04
C PRO A 56 -50.13 51.68 -2.14
N PRO A 57 -51.34 51.52 -1.57
CA PRO A 57 -51.64 50.38 -0.71
C PRO A 57 -51.65 49.10 -1.57
N GLY A 58 -50.68 48.21 -1.35
CA GLY A 58 -50.59 46.91 -2.04
C GLY A 58 -49.19 46.47 -2.51
N ALA A 59 -48.16 47.30 -2.38
CA ALA A 59 -46.79 46.90 -2.74
C ALA A 59 -46.17 46.02 -1.63
N SER A 60 -45.99 44.73 -1.90
CA SER A 60 -45.15 43.86 -1.09
C SER A 60 -43.69 44.34 -1.16
N HIS A 61 -43.05 44.53 0.00
CA HIS A 61 -41.61 44.79 0.04
C HIS A 61 -40.87 43.67 -0.71
N PRO A 62 -39.94 43.99 -1.64
CA PRO A 62 -39.00 42.98 -2.11
C PRO A 62 -38.22 42.47 -0.89
N PRO A 63 -38.03 41.14 -0.74
CA PRO A 63 -37.23 40.60 0.35
C PRO A 63 -35.85 41.26 0.32
N ALA A 64 -35.37 41.69 1.49
CA ALA A 64 -34.05 42.29 1.62
C ALA A 64 -33.01 41.40 0.90
N PRO A 65 -32.06 41.98 0.14
CA PRO A 65 -31.03 41.19 -0.52
C PRO A 65 -30.37 40.29 0.52
N GLN A 66 -30.53 38.97 0.38
CA GLN A 66 -29.81 38.03 1.23
C GLN A 66 -28.32 38.34 1.07
N PRO A 67 -27.56 38.49 2.17
CA PRO A 67 -26.12 38.62 2.08
C PRO A 67 -25.61 37.46 1.23
N ALA A 68 -24.85 37.76 0.17
CA ALA A 68 -24.26 36.72 -0.66
C ALA A 68 -23.62 35.67 0.27
N PRO A 69 -23.86 34.36 0.06
CA PRO A 69 -23.27 33.32 0.89
C PRO A 69 -21.78 33.59 1.01
N ARG A 70 -21.31 33.85 2.23
CA ARG A 70 -19.88 34.08 2.50
C ARG A 70 -19.16 32.87 1.88
N PRO A 71 -18.21 33.06 0.93
CA PRO A 71 -17.49 31.94 0.36
C PRO A 71 -16.93 31.13 1.52
N LEU A 72 -17.39 29.89 1.68
CA LEU A 72 -16.80 29.00 2.67
C LEU A 72 -15.30 28.96 2.35
N PRO A 73 -14.41 29.13 3.33
CA PRO A 73 -12.98 29.04 3.07
C PRO A 73 -12.76 27.74 2.30
N THR A 74 -12.26 27.86 1.07
CA THR A 74 -11.86 26.72 0.27
C THR A 74 -10.76 26.04 1.05
N VAL A 75 -11.11 25.01 1.81
CA VAL A 75 -10.12 24.11 2.41
C VAL A 75 -9.44 23.46 1.22
N GLU A 76 -8.33 24.06 0.80
CA GLU A 76 -7.44 23.50 -0.19
C GLU A 76 -7.03 22.15 0.39
N ALA A 77 -7.59 21.06 -0.15
CA ALA A 77 -7.36 19.74 0.39
C ALA A 77 -5.86 19.46 0.30
N ASP A 78 -5.21 19.43 1.46
CA ASP A 78 -3.79 19.17 1.53
C ASP A 78 -3.50 17.78 0.98
N GLY A 79 -2.26 17.59 0.55
CA GLY A 79 -1.78 16.34 -0.02
C GLY A 79 -1.98 15.10 0.87
N PRO A 80 -1.42 13.95 0.48
CA PRO A 80 -1.57 12.71 1.23
C PRO A 80 -1.05 12.85 2.68
N SER A 81 -1.79 12.30 3.64
CA SER A 81 -1.47 12.38 5.06
C SER A 81 -0.14 11.74 5.44
N THR A 82 0.78 12.50 6.04
CA THR A 82 2.08 11.98 6.50
C THR A 82 1.89 10.89 7.56
N ALA A 83 0.95 11.06 8.49
CA ALA A 83 0.69 10.06 9.53
C ALA A 83 0.23 8.73 8.94
N SER A 84 -0.73 8.76 8.00
CA SER A 84 -1.18 7.55 7.30
C SER A 84 -0.06 6.85 6.53
N ARG A 85 0.87 7.62 5.93
CA ARG A 85 2.04 7.07 5.24
C ARG A 85 3.03 6.41 6.19
N VAL A 86 3.30 7.02 7.34
CA VAL A 86 4.14 6.43 8.39
C VAL A 86 3.52 5.14 8.90
N VAL A 87 2.21 5.12 9.18
CA VAL A 87 1.49 3.90 9.58
C VAL A 87 1.63 2.80 8.51
N ALA A 88 1.47 3.15 7.24
CA ALA A 88 1.65 2.19 6.14
C ALA A 88 3.09 1.63 6.08
N ALA A 89 4.10 2.47 6.27
CA ALA A 89 5.50 2.03 6.33
C ALA A 89 5.78 1.15 7.55
N VAL A 90 5.21 1.46 8.71
CA VAL A 90 5.30 0.64 9.93
C VAL A 90 4.65 -0.72 9.70
N VAL A 91 3.45 -0.77 9.10
CA VAL A 91 2.79 -2.04 8.74
C VAL A 91 3.67 -2.87 7.79
N ALA A 92 4.30 -2.22 6.80
CA ALA A 92 5.21 -2.91 5.90
C ALA A 92 6.41 -3.53 6.64
N ALA A 93 7.04 -2.76 7.53
CA ALA A 93 8.17 -3.22 8.34
C ALA A 93 7.78 -4.37 9.28
N LEU A 94 6.61 -4.27 9.93
CA LEU A 94 6.08 -5.32 10.79
C LEU A 94 5.77 -6.60 10.00
N ALA A 95 5.21 -6.49 8.79
CA ALA A 95 4.96 -7.64 7.93
C ALA A 95 6.27 -8.36 7.54
N VAL A 96 7.32 -7.61 7.22
CA VAL A 96 8.67 -8.18 6.99
C VAL A 96 9.22 -8.86 8.24
N ALA A 97 9.12 -8.21 9.41
CA ALA A 97 9.59 -8.77 10.67
C ALA A 97 8.84 -10.07 11.03
N CYS A 98 7.52 -10.10 10.86
CA CYS A 98 6.72 -11.30 11.06
C CYS A 98 7.11 -12.43 10.08
N ALA A 99 7.36 -12.11 8.80
CA ALA A 99 7.80 -13.11 7.82
C ALA A 99 9.16 -13.71 8.21
N TRP A 100 10.07 -12.86 8.70
CA TRP A 100 11.36 -13.31 9.24
C TRP A 100 11.20 -14.19 10.47
N LEU A 101 10.31 -13.85 11.41
CA LEU A 101 10.01 -14.68 12.58
C LEU A 101 9.42 -16.05 12.20
N VAL A 102 8.55 -16.09 11.19
CA VAL A 102 7.98 -17.33 10.64
C VAL A 102 9.10 -18.22 10.11
N TRP A 103 9.99 -17.68 9.28
CA TRP A 103 11.16 -18.44 8.80
C TRP A 103 12.04 -18.89 9.98
N ARG A 104 12.37 -17.97 10.89
CA ARG A 104 13.28 -18.23 12.00
C ARG A 104 12.80 -19.36 12.90
N PHE A 105 11.48 -19.51 13.07
CA PHE A 105 10.92 -20.59 13.87
C PHE A 105 10.69 -21.87 13.05
N PHE A 106 9.92 -21.80 11.96
CA PHE A 106 9.45 -23.00 11.24
C PHE A 106 10.50 -23.62 10.30
N VAL A 107 11.48 -22.84 9.88
CA VAL A 107 12.55 -23.30 8.97
C VAL A 107 13.86 -23.50 9.74
N ASP A 108 14.20 -22.59 10.65
CA ASP A 108 15.52 -22.55 11.31
C ASP A 108 15.53 -23.14 12.74
N THR A 109 14.56 -24.00 13.07
CA THR A 109 14.56 -24.78 14.33
C THR A 109 14.07 -26.20 14.14
N PHE A 110 14.65 -27.14 14.90
CA PHE A 110 14.21 -28.55 14.92
C PHE A 110 12.71 -28.67 15.22
N ALA A 111 12.23 -27.96 16.25
CA ALA A 111 10.84 -28.02 16.67
C ALA A 111 9.87 -27.52 15.58
N GLY A 112 10.21 -26.39 14.94
CA GLY A 112 9.42 -25.86 13.83
C GLY A 112 9.34 -26.83 12.65
N GLN A 113 10.46 -27.46 12.28
CA GLN A 113 10.47 -28.45 11.22
C GLN A 113 9.66 -29.71 11.57
N MET A 114 9.67 -30.16 12.82
CA MET A 114 8.83 -31.28 13.28
C MET A 114 7.34 -30.96 13.22
N LEU A 115 6.94 -29.76 13.64
CA LEU A 115 5.55 -29.30 13.56
C LEU A 115 5.07 -29.21 12.11
N GLU A 116 5.91 -28.70 11.22
CA GLU A 116 5.60 -28.59 9.78
C GLU A 116 5.54 -29.96 9.12
N ARG A 117 6.37 -30.92 9.54
CA ARG A 117 6.27 -32.32 9.13
C ARG A 117 4.93 -32.90 9.52
N ALA A 118 4.54 -32.80 10.80
CA ALA A 118 3.26 -33.32 11.26
C ALA A 118 2.06 -32.71 10.50
N ALA A 119 2.12 -31.40 10.21
CA ALA A 119 1.09 -30.74 9.42
C ALA A 119 1.06 -31.18 7.95
N PHE A 120 2.23 -31.43 7.35
CA PHE A 120 2.36 -31.92 5.98
C PHE A 120 1.88 -33.37 5.85
N ASP A 121 2.22 -34.24 6.80
CA ASP A 121 1.79 -35.64 6.83
C ASP A 121 0.28 -35.73 7.09
N GLY A 122 -0.24 -34.88 7.98
CA GLY A 122 -1.68 -34.78 8.27
C GLY A 122 -2.52 -34.35 7.07
N ALA A 123 -1.94 -33.63 6.12
CA ALA A 123 -2.61 -33.20 4.89
C ALA A 123 -3.00 -34.37 3.97
N VAL A 124 -2.37 -35.56 4.11
CA VAL A 124 -2.78 -36.79 3.39
C VAL A 124 -4.25 -37.12 3.68
N THR A 125 -4.73 -36.86 4.89
CA THR A 125 -6.14 -37.04 5.25
C THR A 125 -7.07 -36.16 4.40
N GLY A 126 -6.58 -35.01 3.92
CA GLY A 126 -7.29 -34.11 3.02
C GLY A 126 -7.17 -34.44 1.54
N GLN A 127 -6.37 -35.43 1.12
CA GLN A 127 -6.13 -35.71 -0.30
C GLN A 127 -7.27 -36.46 -1.03
N GLY A 128 -8.31 -36.90 -0.32
CA GLY A 128 -9.51 -37.50 -0.91
C GLY A 128 -10.44 -36.46 -1.55
N GLU A 129 -11.69 -36.42 -1.11
CA GLU A 129 -12.75 -35.52 -1.61
C GLU A 129 -12.36 -34.03 -1.65
N LEU A 130 -11.55 -33.57 -0.69
CA LEU A 130 -11.10 -32.16 -0.62
C LEU A 130 -10.13 -31.81 -1.76
N TRP A 131 -9.28 -32.74 -2.22
CA TRP A 131 -8.39 -32.51 -3.35
C TRP A 131 -9.13 -32.41 -4.69
N ALA A 132 -10.23 -33.15 -4.85
CA ALA A 132 -11.10 -33.05 -6.03
C ALA A 132 -11.71 -31.65 -6.17
N VAL A 133 -11.95 -30.94 -5.07
CA VAL A 133 -12.43 -29.55 -5.05
C VAL A 133 -11.30 -28.52 -5.09
N ALA A 134 -10.15 -28.80 -4.45
CA ALA A 134 -9.01 -27.90 -4.38
C ALA A 134 -8.22 -27.81 -5.70
N LYS A 135 -8.06 -28.93 -6.42
CA LYS A 135 -7.28 -29.00 -7.66
C LYS A 135 -7.80 -28.08 -8.78
N PRO A 136 -9.12 -27.96 -9.05
CA PRO A 136 -9.66 -26.99 -10.02
C PRO A 136 -9.37 -25.51 -9.66
N VAL A 137 -9.33 -25.19 -8.37
CA VAL A 137 -9.01 -23.83 -7.88
C VAL A 137 -7.56 -23.48 -8.21
N LEU A 138 -6.64 -24.45 -8.06
CA LEU A 138 -5.22 -24.32 -8.42
C LEU A 138 -4.99 -24.24 -9.93
N ASP A 139 -5.59 -25.15 -10.72
CA ASP A 139 -5.19 -25.33 -12.12
C ASP A 139 -5.82 -24.31 -13.08
N THR A 140 -7.15 -24.11 -13.01
CA THR A 140 -7.89 -23.35 -14.03
C THR A 140 -8.32 -21.99 -13.53
N VAL A 141 -8.76 -21.91 -12.28
CA VAL A 141 -9.18 -20.64 -11.67
C VAL A 141 -7.94 -19.77 -11.43
N SER A 142 -6.81 -20.34 -11.02
CA SER A 142 -5.64 -19.54 -10.66
C SER A 142 -5.06 -18.74 -11.83
N VAL A 143 -4.78 -19.37 -12.98
CA VAL A 143 -4.19 -18.66 -14.12
C VAL A 143 -5.17 -17.64 -14.72
N ALA A 144 -6.43 -18.05 -14.94
CA ALA A 144 -7.45 -17.16 -15.50
C ALA A 144 -7.75 -15.97 -14.58
N PHE A 145 -7.80 -16.18 -13.26
CA PHE A 145 -8.03 -15.12 -12.29
C PHE A 145 -6.82 -14.20 -12.13
N VAL A 146 -5.60 -14.72 -12.25
CA VAL A 146 -4.38 -13.90 -12.23
C VAL A 146 -4.31 -13.00 -13.46
N VAL A 147 -4.50 -13.55 -14.66
CA VAL A 147 -4.51 -12.78 -15.91
C VAL A 147 -5.68 -11.80 -15.94
N GLY A 148 -6.88 -12.27 -15.62
CA GLY A 148 -8.09 -11.45 -15.59
C GLY A 148 -8.05 -10.38 -14.51
N GLY A 149 -7.56 -10.71 -13.31
CA GLY A 149 -7.43 -9.79 -12.18
C GLY A 149 -6.35 -8.72 -12.41
N LEU A 150 -5.18 -9.10 -12.95
CA LEU A 150 -4.14 -8.14 -13.31
C LEU A 150 -4.58 -7.25 -14.48
N GLY A 151 -5.22 -7.84 -15.50
CA GLY A 151 -5.82 -7.12 -16.62
C GLY A 151 -6.90 -6.14 -16.17
N ALA A 152 -7.80 -6.56 -15.28
CA ALA A 152 -8.81 -5.70 -14.68
C ALA A 152 -8.17 -4.61 -13.81
N ALA A 153 -7.15 -4.94 -13.01
CA ALA A 153 -6.50 -3.96 -12.16
C ALA A 153 -5.82 -2.85 -12.99
N MET A 154 -5.08 -3.26 -14.02
CA MET A 154 -4.43 -2.36 -14.97
C MET A 154 -5.46 -1.57 -15.78
N GLY A 155 -6.49 -2.24 -16.30
CA GLY A 155 -7.59 -1.62 -17.04
C GLY A 155 -8.30 -0.56 -16.22
N ILE A 156 -8.65 -0.84 -14.95
CA ILE A 156 -9.24 0.15 -14.04
C ILE A 156 -8.29 1.33 -13.81
N ALA A 157 -6.99 1.07 -13.58
CA ALA A 157 -6.01 2.13 -13.37
C ALA A 157 -5.87 3.05 -14.60
N LEU A 158 -5.83 2.46 -15.79
CA LEU A 158 -5.73 3.16 -17.08
C LEU A 158 -7.01 3.93 -17.43
N LEU A 159 -8.19 3.29 -17.29
CA LEU A 159 -9.50 3.91 -17.54
C LEU A 159 -9.73 5.13 -16.63
N ARG A 160 -9.25 5.07 -15.39
CA ARG A 160 -9.33 6.21 -14.46
C ARG A 160 -8.28 7.29 -14.73
N ARG A 161 -7.39 7.10 -15.72
CA ARG A 161 -6.23 7.97 -16.03
C ARG A 161 -5.33 8.22 -14.81
N ARG A 162 -5.24 7.25 -13.90
CA ARG A 162 -4.48 7.36 -12.64
C ARG A 162 -3.17 6.60 -12.74
N TRP A 163 -2.24 7.13 -13.53
CA TRP A 163 -0.92 6.53 -13.78
C TRP A 163 -0.16 6.15 -12.50
N GLY A 164 -0.27 6.97 -11.44
CA GLY A 164 0.31 6.65 -10.13
C GLY A 164 -0.20 5.34 -9.52
N LEU A 165 -1.48 4.99 -9.70
CA LEU A 165 -2.03 3.71 -9.22
C LEU A 165 -1.51 2.54 -10.06
N ALA A 166 -1.37 2.72 -11.38
CA ALA A 166 -0.84 1.68 -12.26
C ALA A 166 0.60 1.33 -11.88
N VAL A 167 1.43 2.34 -11.60
CA VAL A 167 2.80 2.15 -11.10
C VAL A 167 2.80 1.43 -9.75
N GLN A 168 1.95 1.82 -8.80
CA GLN A 168 1.83 1.12 -7.51
C GLN A 168 1.47 -0.36 -7.68
N VAL A 169 0.51 -0.67 -8.55
CA VAL A 169 0.11 -2.05 -8.85
C VAL A 169 1.28 -2.84 -9.44
N ALA A 170 1.98 -2.27 -10.42
CA ALA A 170 3.14 -2.92 -11.03
C ALA A 170 4.24 -3.20 -9.98
N PHE A 171 4.59 -2.22 -9.16
CA PHE A 171 5.58 -2.39 -8.09
C PHE A 171 5.15 -3.42 -7.04
N LEU A 172 3.89 -3.43 -6.64
CA LEU A 172 3.35 -4.42 -5.72
C LEU A 172 3.49 -5.84 -6.27
N VAL A 173 2.99 -6.08 -7.49
CA VAL A 173 2.95 -7.41 -8.07
C VAL A 173 4.36 -7.90 -8.41
N VAL A 174 5.16 -7.09 -9.10
CA VAL A 174 6.53 -7.46 -9.45
C VAL A 174 7.38 -7.61 -8.19
N GLY A 175 7.31 -6.65 -7.28
CA GLY A 175 8.07 -6.66 -6.03
C GLY A 175 7.79 -7.90 -5.20
N ALA A 176 6.51 -8.21 -4.94
CA ALA A 176 6.14 -9.37 -4.14
C ALA A 176 6.63 -10.68 -4.76
N ASN A 177 6.45 -10.87 -6.07
CA ASN A 177 6.84 -12.10 -6.75
C ASN A 177 8.36 -12.25 -6.88
N VAL A 178 9.08 -11.18 -7.20
CA VAL A 178 10.55 -11.19 -7.23
C VAL A 178 11.12 -11.45 -5.83
N THR A 179 10.58 -10.81 -4.79
CA THR A 179 10.97 -11.10 -3.40
C THR A 179 10.73 -12.57 -3.06
N THR A 180 9.58 -13.14 -3.42
CA THR A 180 9.30 -14.57 -3.16
C THR A 180 10.31 -15.48 -3.82
N GLN A 181 10.69 -15.23 -5.08
CA GLN A 181 11.70 -16.05 -5.75
C GLN A 181 13.10 -15.85 -5.16
N LEU A 182 13.48 -14.61 -4.85
CA LEU A 182 14.79 -14.30 -4.28
C LEU A 182 14.94 -14.88 -2.86
N VAL A 183 13.90 -14.81 -2.04
CA VAL A 183 13.88 -15.41 -0.70
C VAL A 183 14.02 -16.92 -0.79
N LYS A 184 13.25 -17.55 -1.68
CA LYS A 184 13.23 -19.00 -1.86
C LYS A 184 14.57 -19.56 -2.34
N HIS A 185 15.20 -18.89 -3.31
CA HIS A 185 16.35 -19.44 -4.03
C HIS A 185 17.69 -18.83 -3.65
N SER A 186 17.72 -17.71 -2.92
CA SER A 186 18.99 -16.95 -2.74
C SER A 186 19.22 -16.38 -1.35
N LEU A 187 18.18 -15.97 -0.61
CA LEU A 187 18.38 -15.28 0.68
C LEU A 187 18.26 -16.22 1.87
N LEU A 188 17.30 -17.12 1.85
CA LEU A 188 17.00 -17.98 2.99
C LEU A 188 17.25 -19.43 2.61
N GLY A 189 18.25 -20.01 3.25
CA GLY A 189 18.49 -21.45 3.21
C GLY A 189 17.54 -22.20 4.15
N ARG A 190 17.46 -23.51 3.95
CA ARG A 190 16.84 -24.44 4.88
C ARG A 190 17.85 -25.52 5.20
N GLU A 191 18.31 -25.55 6.45
CA GLU A 191 19.16 -26.65 6.94
C GLU A 191 18.30 -27.88 7.23
N GLU A 192 18.84 -29.07 6.97
CA GLU A 192 18.16 -30.34 7.25
C GLU A 192 18.32 -30.72 8.72
N LEU A 193 17.46 -30.17 9.59
CA LEU A 193 17.58 -30.37 11.04
C LEU A 193 16.98 -31.69 11.53
N ILE A 194 16.05 -32.28 10.77
CA ILE A 194 15.26 -33.42 11.22
C ILE A 194 15.56 -34.73 10.47
N GLY A 195 16.32 -34.66 9.36
CA GLY A 195 16.74 -35.81 8.54
C GLY A 195 15.63 -36.45 7.71
N GLY A 196 15.89 -36.76 6.44
CA GLY A 196 15.06 -37.66 5.62
C GLY A 196 13.68 -37.13 5.21
N TRP A 197 13.40 -35.84 5.42
CA TRP A 197 12.11 -35.23 5.07
C TRP A 197 12.30 -33.95 4.26
N HIS A 198 11.64 -33.88 3.08
CA HIS A 198 11.47 -32.73 2.18
C HIS A 198 12.34 -31.52 2.56
N TRP A 199 13.62 -31.58 2.17
CA TRP A 199 14.67 -30.72 2.72
C TRP A 199 14.77 -29.36 2.01
N GLU A 200 14.30 -29.27 0.77
CA GLU A 200 14.42 -28.05 -0.03
C GLU A 200 13.58 -26.90 0.55
N ASN A 201 14.12 -25.68 0.46
CA ASN A 201 13.39 -24.50 0.88
C ASN A 201 12.22 -24.22 -0.07
N SER A 202 11.01 -24.29 0.46
CA SER A 202 9.76 -24.02 -0.24
C SER A 202 9.15 -22.65 0.11
N LEU A 203 9.73 -21.94 1.08
CA LEU A 203 9.26 -20.66 1.59
C LEU A 203 9.79 -19.49 0.74
N PRO A 204 8.95 -18.52 0.33
CA PRO A 204 7.48 -18.47 0.44
C PRO A 204 6.74 -19.20 -0.69
N SER A 205 5.45 -19.48 -0.50
CA SER A 205 4.58 -20.07 -1.54
C SER A 205 4.38 -19.12 -2.73
N GLY A 206 4.78 -19.56 -3.92
CA GLY A 206 4.67 -18.77 -5.16
C GLY A 206 3.22 -18.55 -5.59
N HIS A 207 2.42 -19.62 -5.62
CA HIS A 207 1.00 -19.57 -5.97
C HIS A 207 0.23 -18.60 -5.06
N THR A 208 0.50 -18.65 -3.75
CA THR A 208 -0.13 -17.74 -2.78
C THR A 208 0.34 -16.30 -2.98
N THR A 209 1.63 -16.05 -3.24
CA THR A 209 2.12 -14.68 -3.52
C THR A 209 1.44 -14.10 -4.76
N VAL A 210 1.34 -14.86 -5.85
CA VAL A 210 0.68 -14.41 -7.08
C VAL A 210 -0.79 -14.08 -6.79
N ALA A 211 -1.55 -15.02 -6.22
CA ALA A 211 -2.96 -14.82 -5.90
C ALA A 211 -3.20 -13.62 -4.96
N GLY A 212 -2.43 -13.53 -3.89
CA GLY A 212 -2.50 -12.45 -2.91
C GLY A 212 -2.13 -11.08 -3.50
N SER A 213 -1.08 -11.01 -4.32
CA SER A 213 -0.64 -9.75 -4.93
C SER A 213 -1.66 -9.20 -5.92
N VAL A 214 -2.33 -10.07 -6.70
CA VAL A 214 -3.41 -9.66 -7.61
C VAL A 214 -4.64 -9.19 -6.84
N ALA A 215 -5.05 -9.92 -5.80
CA ALA A 215 -6.15 -9.52 -4.92
C ALA A 215 -5.89 -8.17 -4.23
N ALA A 216 -4.67 -7.96 -3.72
CA ALA A 216 -4.24 -6.70 -3.14
C ALA A 216 -4.22 -5.58 -4.19
N ALA A 217 -3.71 -5.83 -5.41
CA ALA A 217 -3.72 -4.87 -6.50
C ALA A 217 -5.14 -4.41 -6.87
N LEU A 218 -6.09 -5.35 -6.99
CA LEU A 218 -7.50 -5.05 -7.21
C LEU A 218 -8.04 -4.15 -6.10
N LEU A 219 -7.78 -4.49 -4.83
CA LEU A 219 -8.19 -3.67 -3.68
C LEU A 219 -7.65 -2.23 -3.74
N LEU A 220 -6.45 -2.02 -4.27
CA LEU A 220 -5.88 -0.68 -4.44
C LEU A 220 -6.63 0.14 -5.50
N VAL A 221 -7.01 -0.45 -6.63
CA VAL A 221 -7.52 0.31 -7.78
C VAL A 221 -9.03 0.52 -7.79
N VAL A 222 -9.78 -0.38 -7.14
CA VAL A 222 -11.25 -0.32 -7.15
C VAL A 222 -11.81 0.91 -6.43
N PRO A 223 -13.02 1.37 -6.81
CA PRO A 223 -13.70 2.45 -6.11
C PRO A 223 -13.88 2.15 -4.63
N ARG A 224 -13.91 3.21 -3.82
CA ARG A 224 -13.97 3.12 -2.36
C ARG A 224 -15.13 2.26 -1.82
N ALA A 225 -16.28 2.30 -2.51
CA ALA A 225 -17.47 1.53 -2.19
C ALA A 225 -17.32 0.01 -2.42
N ALA A 226 -16.46 -0.41 -3.37
CA ALA A 226 -16.26 -1.81 -3.72
C ALA A 226 -15.18 -2.49 -2.85
N ARG A 227 -14.37 -1.74 -2.12
CA ARG A 227 -13.27 -2.27 -1.31
C ARG A 227 -13.68 -3.33 -0.28
N PRO A 228 -14.81 -3.21 0.47
CA PRO A 228 -15.27 -4.26 1.38
C PRO A 228 -15.57 -5.59 0.68
N LEU A 229 -16.13 -5.54 -0.52
CA LEU A 229 -16.42 -6.76 -1.28
C LEU A 229 -15.11 -7.38 -1.79
N VAL A 230 -14.23 -6.57 -2.35
CA VAL A 230 -12.96 -7.01 -2.93
C VAL A 230 -12.01 -7.56 -1.86
N VAL A 231 -12.01 -7.00 -0.65
CA VAL A 231 -11.19 -7.54 0.46
C VAL A 231 -11.65 -8.96 0.84
N VAL A 232 -12.97 -9.22 0.85
CA VAL A 232 -13.52 -10.53 1.20
C VAL A 232 -13.25 -11.52 0.09
N LEU A 233 -13.59 -11.19 -1.16
CA LEU A 233 -13.41 -12.09 -2.30
C LEU A 233 -11.92 -12.35 -2.56
N GLY A 234 -11.09 -11.31 -2.52
CA GLY A 234 -9.65 -11.41 -2.71
C GLY A 234 -8.96 -12.17 -1.58
N GLY A 235 -9.36 -11.92 -0.33
CA GLY A 235 -8.86 -12.66 0.84
C GLY A 235 -9.26 -14.13 0.80
N ALA A 236 -10.53 -14.42 0.48
CA ALA A 236 -11.03 -15.78 0.33
C ALA A 236 -10.30 -16.55 -0.78
N TYR A 237 -10.09 -15.92 -1.95
CA TYR A 237 -9.34 -16.52 -3.04
C TYR A 237 -7.87 -16.78 -2.68
N THR A 238 -7.22 -15.82 -2.00
CA THR A 238 -5.84 -15.98 -1.52
C THR A 238 -5.72 -17.13 -0.52
N ALA A 239 -6.64 -17.18 0.45
CA ALA A 239 -6.72 -18.25 1.43
C ALA A 239 -7.00 -19.61 0.77
N ALA A 240 -7.97 -19.68 -0.13
CA ALA A 240 -8.30 -20.91 -0.87
C ALA A 240 -7.10 -21.41 -1.67
N THR A 241 -6.39 -20.52 -2.38
CA THR A 241 -5.16 -20.88 -3.11
C THR A 241 -4.10 -21.42 -2.15
N GLY A 242 -3.84 -20.72 -1.03
CA GLY A 242 -2.90 -21.15 -0.01
C GLY A 242 -3.24 -22.51 0.59
N VAL A 243 -4.46 -22.68 1.08
CA VAL A 243 -4.94 -23.96 1.64
C VAL A 243 -4.87 -25.07 0.60
N SER A 244 -5.20 -24.80 -0.66
CA SER A 244 -5.11 -25.81 -1.73
C SER A 244 -3.67 -26.30 -1.93
N THR A 245 -2.67 -25.43 -1.79
CA THR A 245 -1.25 -25.87 -1.82
C THR A 245 -0.86 -26.76 -0.64
N LEU A 246 -1.54 -26.63 0.51
CA LEU A 246 -1.36 -27.52 1.66
C LEU A 246 -2.02 -28.87 1.39
N VAL A 247 -3.26 -28.88 0.91
CA VAL A 247 -3.99 -30.12 0.54
C VAL A 247 -3.19 -30.93 -0.47
N GLY A 248 -2.60 -30.25 -1.46
CA GLY A 248 -1.76 -30.88 -2.48
C GLY A 248 -0.41 -31.38 -1.98
N GLN A 249 -0.06 -31.15 -0.71
CA GLN A 249 1.27 -31.42 -0.16
C GLN A 249 2.39 -30.76 -0.98
N TRP A 250 2.14 -29.57 -1.52
CA TRP A 250 3.16 -28.79 -2.26
C TRP A 250 3.91 -27.85 -1.35
N HIS A 251 3.20 -27.33 -0.34
CA HIS A 251 3.70 -26.32 0.57
C HIS A 251 3.36 -26.67 2.00
N ARG A 252 4.19 -26.16 2.90
CA ARG A 252 3.97 -26.21 4.34
C ARG A 252 3.16 -24.97 4.76
N PRO A 253 2.45 -24.99 5.91
CA PRO A 253 1.68 -23.83 6.38
C PRO A 253 2.50 -22.54 6.47
N SER A 254 3.76 -22.63 6.94
CA SER A 254 4.66 -21.46 7.04
C SER A 254 4.95 -20.80 5.69
N ASP A 255 5.04 -21.57 4.61
CA ASP A 255 5.29 -21.05 3.24
C ASP A 255 4.17 -20.10 2.80
N VAL A 256 2.93 -20.49 3.09
CA VAL A 256 1.71 -19.75 2.73
C VAL A 256 1.57 -18.50 3.60
N VAL A 257 1.81 -18.63 4.90
CA VAL A 257 1.80 -17.49 5.86
C VAL A 257 2.84 -16.46 5.45
N ALA A 258 4.08 -16.88 5.16
CA ALA A 258 5.14 -15.98 4.72
C ALA A 258 4.78 -15.29 3.40
N ALA A 259 4.16 -15.99 2.44
CA ALA A 259 3.73 -15.40 1.17
C ALA A 259 2.70 -14.27 1.36
N VAL A 260 1.73 -14.46 2.24
CA VAL A 260 0.73 -13.42 2.59
C VAL A 260 1.39 -12.21 3.25
N LEU A 261 2.35 -12.44 4.14
CA LEU A 261 3.10 -11.36 4.81
C LEU A 261 3.97 -10.57 3.82
N VAL A 262 4.61 -11.22 2.85
CA VAL A 262 5.35 -10.56 1.76
C VAL A 262 4.43 -9.69 0.92
N VAL A 263 3.24 -10.18 0.56
CA VAL A 263 2.23 -9.39 -0.17
C VAL A 263 1.78 -8.19 0.65
N LEU A 264 1.49 -8.37 1.94
CA LEU A 264 1.11 -7.28 2.83
C LEU A 264 2.21 -6.23 2.95
N ALA A 265 3.47 -6.66 3.07
CA ALA A 265 4.63 -5.77 3.15
C ALA A 265 4.71 -4.86 1.92
N TRP A 266 4.65 -5.44 0.71
CA TRP A 266 4.66 -4.67 -0.53
C TRP A 266 3.40 -3.79 -0.68
N ALA A 267 2.22 -4.30 -0.33
CA ALA A 267 0.97 -3.55 -0.49
C ALA A 267 0.93 -2.33 0.45
N ALA A 268 1.39 -2.49 1.69
CA ALA A 268 1.51 -1.41 2.65
C ALA A 268 2.62 -0.42 2.23
N LEU A 269 3.76 -0.93 1.73
CA LEU A 269 4.85 -0.10 1.22
C LEU A 269 4.38 0.80 0.07
N VAL A 270 3.72 0.24 -0.95
CA VAL A 270 3.21 1.07 -2.05
C VAL A 270 2.17 2.07 -1.54
N CYS A 271 1.32 1.70 -0.57
CA CYS A 271 0.38 2.63 0.06
C CYS A 271 1.08 3.81 0.76
N ALA A 272 2.24 3.60 1.39
CA ALA A 272 3.05 4.65 2.01
C ALA A 272 3.51 5.72 1.00
N PHE A 273 3.61 5.36 -0.28
CA PHE A 273 3.99 6.25 -1.37
C PHE A 273 2.80 6.70 -2.24
N THR A 274 1.57 6.63 -1.75
CA THR A 274 0.37 7.02 -2.51
C THR A 274 0.43 8.47 -3.00
N PRO A 275 0.44 8.72 -4.32
CA PRO A 275 0.53 10.06 -4.88
C PRO A 275 -0.80 10.82 -4.78
N ARG A 276 -0.77 12.15 -4.92
CA ARG A 276 -1.99 13.00 -4.91
C ARG A 276 -3.04 12.55 -5.94
N SER A 277 -2.61 12.13 -7.13
CA SER A 277 -3.48 11.63 -8.20
C SER A 277 -4.23 10.33 -7.86
N ALA A 278 -3.79 9.63 -6.81
CA ALA A 278 -4.36 8.37 -6.33
C ALA A 278 -5.33 8.55 -5.15
N LEU A 279 -5.52 9.76 -4.65
CA LEU A 279 -6.45 10.06 -3.56
C LEU A 279 -7.91 9.93 -4.00
N ASP A 280 -8.80 9.70 -3.03
CA ASP A 280 -10.25 9.73 -3.22
C ASP A 280 -10.77 11.13 -2.81
N PRO A 281 -11.18 12.00 -3.75
CA PRO A 281 -11.69 13.32 -3.44
C PRO A 281 -12.97 13.22 -2.59
N GLY A 282 -13.10 14.07 -1.56
CA GLY A 282 -14.29 14.10 -0.68
C GLY A 282 -14.47 12.86 0.21
N ALA A 283 -13.42 12.06 0.41
CA ALA A 283 -13.53 10.80 1.15
C ALA A 283 -13.70 10.99 2.67
N GLY A 284 -14.94 10.84 3.14
CA GLY A 284 -15.27 10.73 4.56
C GLY A 284 -15.01 9.36 5.21
N ALA A 285 -15.61 9.15 6.38
CA ALA A 285 -15.67 7.84 7.03
C ALA A 285 -16.37 6.82 6.10
N SER A 286 -15.94 5.56 6.12
CA SER A 286 -16.57 4.47 5.35
C SER A 286 -16.98 3.37 6.32
N PRO A 287 -18.17 3.47 6.93
CA PRO A 287 -18.62 2.54 7.97
C PRO A 287 -18.53 1.08 7.54
N GLY A 288 -18.94 0.77 6.30
CA GLY A 288 -18.91 -0.61 5.78
C GLY A 288 -17.51 -1.22 5.70
N SER A 289 -16.47 -0.42 5.44
CA SER A 289 -15.10 -0.94 5.43
C SER A 289 -14.54 -1.13 6.84
N THR A 290 -14.88 -0.24 7.77
CA THR A 290 -14.52 -0.41 9.18
C THR A 290 -15.18 -1.67 9.75
N VAL A 291 -16.49 -1.84 9.54
CA VAL A 291 -17.22 -3.04 9.96
C VAL A 291 -16.60 -4.29 9.37
N MET A 292 -16.35 -4.30 8.05
CA MET A 292 -15.74 -5.46 7.40
C MET A 292 -14.34 -5.78 7.95
N ALA A 293 -13.49 -4.76 8.17
CA ALA A 293 -12.18 -4.96 8.76
C ALA A 293 -12.27 -5.54 10.18
N VAL A 294 -13.21 -5.06 11.00
CA VAL A 294 -13.45 -5.61 12.35
C VAL A 294 -13.90 -7.07 12.27
N LEU A 295 -14.84 -7.41 11.39
CA LEU A 295 -15.30 -8.79 11.21
C LEU A 295 -14.16 -9.72 10.79
N LEU A 296 -13.33 -9.28 9.84
CA LEU A 296 -12.14 -10.04 9.41
C LEU A 296 -11.12 -10.19 10.55
N LEU A 297 -10.91 -9.17 11.38
CA LEU A 297 -10.00 -9.24 12.54
C LEU A 297 -10.54 -10.16 13.64
N LEU A 298 -11.85 -10.18 13.88
CA LEU A 298 -12.49 -11.10 14.81
C LEU A 298 -12.36 -12.55 14.32
N GLY A 299 -12.64 -12.79 13.04
CA GLY A 299 -12.42 -14.08 12.40
C GLY A 299 -10.96 -14.52 12.46
N ALA A 300 -10.03 -13.59 12.21
CA ALA A 300 -8.60 -13.83 12.34
C ALA A 300 -8.21 -14.19 13.77
N GLY A 301 -8.77 -13.52 14.77
CA GLY A 301 -8.55 -13.83 16.18
C GLY A 301 -9.04 -15.24 16.54
N ALA A 302 -10.26 -15.60 16.14
CA ALA A 302 -10.81 -16.93 16.40
C ALA A 302 -9.98 -18.05 15.73
N ALA A 303 -9.65 -17.89 14.44
CA ALA A 303 -8.80 -18.83 13.72
C ALA A 303 -7.37 -18.88 14.28
N GLY A 304 -6.83 -17.75 14.73
CA GLY A 304 -5.52 -17.66 15.37
C GLY A 304 -5.48 -18.38 16.72
N VAL A 305 -6.55 -18.30 17.52
CA VAL A 305 -6.68 -19.09 18.75
C VAL A 305 -6.71 -20.58 18.43
N ALA A 306 -7.50 -21.01 17.43
CA ALA A 306 -7.53 -22.42 17.01
C ALA A 306 -6.15 -22.91 16.55
N ALA A 307 -5.43 -22.11 15.75
CA ALA A 307 -4.07 -22.41 15.32
C ALA A 307 -3.10 -22.53 16.51
N ALA A 308 -3.17 -21.61 17.47
CA ALA A 308 -2.32 -21.64 18.67
C ALA A 308 -2.61 -22.87 19.54
N LEU A 309 -3.89 -23.24 19.71
CA LEU A 309 -4.26 -24.45 20.45
C LEU A 309 -3.77 -25.71 19.77
N ALA A 310 -3.90 -25.80 18.43
CA ALA A 310 -3.39 -26.92 17.65
C ALA A 310 -1.86 -27.03 17.72
N LEU A 311 -1.14 -25.91 17.61
CA LEU A 311 0.32 -25.88 17.79
C LEU A 311 0.74 -26.38 19.17
N ARG A 312 0.02 -25.97 20.23
CA ARG A 312 0.29 -26.44 21.60
C ARG A 312 -0.02 -27.93 21.81
N ALA A 313 -0.97 -28.47 21.05
CA ALA A 313 -1.38 -29.87 21.13
C ALA A 313 -0.50 -30.81 20.29
N THR A 314 0.30 -30.26 19.36
CA THR A 314 1.13 -31.04 18.45
C THR A 314 2.52 -31.24 19.05
N PRO A 315 2.97 -32.50 19.32
CA PRO A 315 4.31 -32.74 19.80
C PRO A 315 5.34 -32.59 18.67
N ALA A 316 6.48 -31.98 18.99
CA ALA A 316 7.60 -31.81 18.06
C ALA A 316 8.51 -33.04 18.07
N THR A 317 8.00 -34.18 17.61
CA THR A 317 8.69 -35.49 17.57
C THR A 317 8.37 -36.24 16.29
N TRP A 318 9.11 -37.31 16.00
CA TRP A 318 8.82 -38.27 14.93
C TRP A 318 7.66 -39.21 15.26
N ASP A 319 7.45 -39.50 16.55
CA ASP A 319 6.43 -40.42 17.04
C ASP A 319 5.04 -39.76 17.13
N THR A 320 4.56 -39.20 16.02
CA THR A 320 3.22 -38.61 15.92
C THR A 320 2.16 -39.65 15.58
N THR A 321 1.00 -39.53 16.22
CA THR A 321 -0.21 -40.27 15.82
C THR A 321 -0.93 -39.56 14.67
N ALA A 322 -1.72 -40.30 13.89
CA ALA A 322 -2.53 -39.71 12.82
C ALA A 322 -3.46 -38.57 13.33
N ALA A 323 -3.99 -38.68 14.55
CA ALA A 323 -4.80 -37.63 15.15
C ALA A 323 -4.01 -36.35 15.43
N GLN A 324 -2.75 -36.47 15.86
CA GLN A 324 -1.86 -35.32 16.08
C GLN A 324 -1.45 -34.67 14.77
N GLU A 325 -1.20 -35.46 13.72
CA GLU A 325 -0.91 -34.96 12.37
C GLU A 325 -2.10 -34.21 11.78
N VAL A 326 -3.32 -34.75 11.89
CA VAL A 326 -4.55 -34.05 11.49
C VAL A 326 -4.76 -32.77 12.30
N THR A 327 -4.45 -32.78 13.60
CA THR A 327 -4.51 -31.59 14.45
C THR A 327 -3.51 -30.53 13.98
N ALA A 328 -2.28 -30.92 13.67
CA ALA A 328 -1.24 -30.04 13.15
C ALA A 328 -1.65 -29.43 11.79
N TYR A 329 -2.20 -30.25 10.90
CA TYR A 329 -2.71 -29.83 9.61
C TYR A 329 -3.85 -28.82 9.75
N ALA A 330 -4.87 -29.13 10.57
CA ALA A 330 -5.99 -28.23 10.85
C ALA A 330 -5.51 -26.92 11.48
N GLY A 331 -4.52 -26.98 12.37
CA GLY A 331 -3.84 -25.83 12.95
C GLY A 331 -3.13 -24.97 11.91
N GLY A 332 -2.42 -25.60 10.97
CA GLY A 332 -1.78 -24.94 9.83
C GLY A 332 -2.77 -24.22 8.93
N VAL A 333 -3.89 -24.88 8.57
CA VAL A 333 -4.99 -24.27 7.81
C VAL A 333 -5.59 -23.09 8.56
N ALA A 334 -5.88 -23.25 9.86
CA ALA A 334 -6.39 -22.17 10.70
C ALA A 334 -5.41 -20.98 10.77
N GLY A 335 -4.11 -21.24 10.85
CA GLY A 335 -3.07 -20.22 10.83
C GLY A 335 -3.02 -19.44 9.52
N VAL A 336 -3.13 -20.13 8.37
CA VAL A 336 -3.23 -19.50 7.05
C VAL A 336 -4.48 -18.61 6.96
N LEU A 337 -5.63 -19.12 7.39
CA LEU A 337 -6.88 -18.36 7.40
C LEU A 337 -6.78 -17.12 8.29
N ALA A 338 -6.20 -17.27 9.49
CA ALA A 338 -6.02 -16.18 10.44
C ALA A 338 -5.15 -15.06 9.87
N VAL A 339 -3.97 -15.40 9.35
CA VAL A 339 -3.03 -14.42 8.80
C VAL A 339 -3.58 -13.77 7.54
N THR A 340 -4.25 -14.53 6.67
CA THR A 340 -4.88 -13.97 5.46
C THR A 340 -5.97 -12.98 5.81
N ALA A 341 -6.89 -13.33 6.71
CA ALA A 341 -7.96 -12.44 7.15
C ALA A 341 -7.40 -11.17 7.81
N ALA A 342 -6.41 -11.30 8.70
CA ALA A 342 -5.75 -10.17 9.35
C ALA A 342 -5.03 -9.27 8.33
N ALA A 343 -4.26 -9.83 7.42
CA ALA A 343 -3.51 -9.08 6.41
C ALA A 343 -4.43 -8.27 5.50
N PHE A 344 -5.52 -8.88 5.03
CA PHE A 344 -6.49 -8.20 4.17
C PHE A 344 -7.30 -7.14 4.94
N ALA A 345 -7.63 -7.37 6.21
CA ALA A 345 -8.24 -6.35 7.08
C ALA A 345 -7.32 -5.14 7.29
N VAL A 346 -6.06 -5.39 7.64
CA VAL A 346 -5.04 -4.34 7.82
C VAL A 346 -4.82 -3.58 6.52
N LEU A 347 -4.70 -4.27 5.38
CA LEU A 347 -4.53 -3.63 4.08
C LEU A 347 -5.73 -2.77 3.71
N LEU A 348 -6.96 -3.21 3.99
CA LEU A 348 -8.15 -2.40 3.78
C LEU A 348 -8.04 -1.09 4.59
N LEU A 349 -7.71 -1.17 5.88
CA LEU A 349 -7.58 0.00 6.76
C LEU A 349 -6.45 0.94 6.29
N VAL A 350 -5.28 0.40 5.94
CA VAL A 350 -4.14 1.16 5.40
C VAL A 350 -4.51 1.85 4.10
N ARG A 351 -5.19 1.15 3.19
CA ARG A 351 -5.63 1.73 1.92
C ARG A 351 -6.67 2.83 2.14
N GLN A 352 -7.53 2.68 3.13
CA GLN A 352 -8.49 3.72 3.47
C GLN A 352 -7.84 4.96 4.06
N SER A 353 -6.86 4.81 4.96
CA SER A 353 -6.17 5.93 5.60
C SER A 353 -5.27 6.69 4.62
N THR A 354 -4.56 5.98 3.75
CA THR A 354 -3.63 6.58 2.78
C THR A 354 -4.31 7.21 1.57
N ALA A 355 -5.52 6.78 1.23
CA ALA A 355 -6.31 7.35 0.14
C ALA A 355 -7.18 8.56 0.55
N ARG A 356 -7.16 8.97 1.82
CA ARG A 356 -7.85 10.19 2.29
C ARG A 356 -6.95 11.43 2.14
N PRO A 357 -7.47 12.54 1.59
CA PRO A 357 -6.78 13.84 1.68
C PRO A 357 -6.64 14.28 3.15
N ASP A 358 -5.53 14.94 3.51
CA ASP A 358 -5.41 15.55 4.84
C ASP A 358 -6.26 16.82 4.89
N ALA A 359 -7.18 16.89 5.86
CA ALA A 359 -7.95 18.10 6.12
C ALA A 359 -7.23 18.91 7.21
N ARG A 360 -6.11 19.55 6.89
CA ARG A 360 -5.50 20.55 7.79
C ARG A 360 -5.98 21.94 7.39
N PRO A 361 -6.45 22.76 8.34
CA PRO A 361 -6.73 24.16 8.05
C PRO A 361 -5.39 24.87 7.79
N VAL A 362 -5.23 25.42 6.59
CA VAL A 362 -4.12 26.32 6.25
C VAL A 362 -4.25 27.53 7.17
N ARG A 363 -3.36 27.66 8.17
CA ARG A 363 -3.16 28.95 8.85
C ARG A 363 -2.41 29.83 7.85
N ARG A 364 -3.12 30.77 7.21
CA ARG A 364 -2.50 31.88 6.49
C ARG A 364 -2.08 32.97 7.46
#